data_AF-A0A0K0DPP5-F1
#
_entry.id   AF-A0A0K0DPP5-F1
#
_cell.length_a   1.000
_cell.length_b   1.000
_cell.length_c   1.000
_cell.angle_alpha   90.00
_cell.angle_beta   90.00
_cell.angle_gamma   90.00
#
_symmetry.space_group_name_H-M   'P 1'
#
loop_
_entity.id
_entity.type
_entity.pdbx_description
1 polymer ?
#
loop_
_entity_poly.entity_id
_entity_poly.type
_entity_poly.pdbx_seq_one_letter_code
_entity_poly.pdbx_strand_id
1 'polypeptide(L)'
;MCNVWNVETNEYCYRASLTKANRERNHRVRFGWNESLTSSIDYWSQRDASFDCFIGTELLATNDDEAIKRITTIMKPEAKFVLLEPVDSIDEPSIRRAGLEDMLFIIILIHSNVTD
;
A
#
# COMPACT_ATOMS: atom_id res chain seq x y z
N MET A 1 9.03 -17.73 3.27
CA MET A 1 9.71 -16.42 3.55
C MET A 1 9.62 -15.59 2.27
N CYS A 2 9.25 -14.30 2.36
CA CYS A 2 9.14 -13.40 1.19
C CYS A 2 10.20 -12.27 1.23
N ASN A 3 10.35 -11.58 0.10
CA ASN A 3 11.02 -10.28 -0.02
C ASN A 3 9.97 -9.17 0.04
N VAL A 4 10.33 -8.00 0.56
CA VAL A 4 9.43 -6.87 0.74
C VAL A 4 10.07 -5.61 0.20
N TRP A 5 9.31 -4.88 -0.62
CA TRP A 5 9.57 -3.48 -0.93
C TRP A 5 8.50 -2.63 -0.24
N ASN A 6 8.92 -1.79 0.70
CA ASN A 6 8.03 -0.90 1.43
C ASN A 6 8.24 0.55 0.93
N VAL A 7 7.14 1.23 0.60
CA VAL A 7 7.14 2.61 0.13
C VAL A 7 6.67 3.51 1.27
N GLU A 8 7.47 4.51 1.59
CA GLU A 8 7.16 5.53 2.58
C GLU A 8 6.99 6.86 1.84
N THR A 9 5.88 7.57 2.07
CA THR A 9 5.65 8.89 1.46
C THR A 9 6.13 10.04 2.34
N ASN A 10 6.28 9.81 3.64
CA ASN A 10 6.86 10.74 4.59
C ASN A 10 8.37 10.53 4.74
N GLU A 11 9.17 11.57 4.47
CA GLU A 11 10.64 11.52 4.52
C GLU A 11 11.19 11.13 5.90
N TYR A 12 10.56 11.57 6.98
CA TYR A 12 10.97 11.26 8.34
C TYR A 12 10.68 9.80 8.69
N CYS A 13 9.51 9.29 8.30
CA CYS A 13 9.15 7.87 8.45
C CYS A 13 10.10 6.98 7.64
N TYR A 14 10.39 7.35 6.39
CA TYR A 14 11.38 6.68 5.56
C TYR A 14 12.76 6.61 6.25
N ARG A 15 13.23 7.72 6.81
CA ARG A 15 14.51 7.78 7.52
C ARG A 15 14.54 6.85 8.75
N ALA A 16 13.45 6.81 9.50
CA ALA A 16 13.29 5.89 10.63
C ALA A 16 13.28 4.43 10.18
N SER A 17 12.59 4.13 9.08
CA SER A 17 12.54 2.80 8.45
C SER A 17 13.92 2.32 8.00
N LEU A 18 14.75 3.18 7.40
CA LEU A 18 16.16 2.85 7.09
C LEU A 18 16.99 2.58 8.34
N THR A 19 16.75 3.32 9.43
CA THR A 19 17.43 3.09 10.72
C THR A 19 17.09 1.71 11.27
N LYS A 20 15.81 1.32 11.21
CA LYS A 20 15.35 -0.02 11.58
C LYS A 20 15.99 -1.09 10.67
N ALA A 21 16.00 -0.90 9.36
CA ALA A 21 16.58 -1.85 8.40
C ALA A 21 18.05 -2.17 8.71
N ASN A 22 18.86 -1.15 9.02
CA ASN A 22 20.27 -1.31 9.37
C ASN A 22 20.48 -2.08 10.67
N ARG A 23 19.56 -1.95 11.63
CA ARG A 23 19.59 -2.70 12.89
C ARG A 23 19.24 -4.17 12.67
N GLU A 24 18.16 -4.44 11.93
CA GLU A 24 17.66 -5.80 11.72
C GLU A 24 18.51 -6.61 10.72
N ARG A 25 19.27 -5.93 9.83
CA ARG A 25 20.18 -6.54 8.85
C ARG A 25 19.53 -7.62 7.96
N ASN A 26 18.23 -7.51 7.73
CA ASN A 26 17.50 -8.43 6.88
C ASN A 26 17.50 -7.93 5.43
N HIS A 27 18.36 -8.52 4.60
CA HIS A 27 18.55 -8.14 3.18
C HIS A 27 17.30 -8.32 2.30
N ARG A 28 16.27 -9.02 2.80
CA ARG A 28 15.00 -9.26 2.10
C ARG A 28 14.00 -8.09 2.23
N VAL A 29 14.26 -7.14 3.13
CA VAL A 29 13.41 -5.95 3.33
C VAL A 29 14.10 -4.73 2.74
N ARG A 30 13.42 -4.04 1.83
CA ARG A 30 13.89 -2.82 1.17
C ARG A 30 12.87 -1.72 1.36
N PHE A 31 13.36 -0.49 1.42
CA PHE A 31 12.53 0.70 1.56
C PHE A 31 12.84 1.64 0.41
N GLY A 32 11.80 2.26 -0.14
CA GLY A 32 11.88 3.38 -1.05
C GLY A 32 11.09 4.56 -0.50
N TRP A 33 11.54 5.76 -0.82
CA TRP A 33 10.75 6.97 -0.62
C TRP A 33 10.25 7.47 -1.97
N ASN A 34 8.97 7.82 -2.02
CA ASN A 34 8.32 8.41 -3.17
C ASN A 34 7.34 9.48 -2.69
N GLU A 35 7.22 10.59 -3.42
CA GLU A 35 6.28 11.67 -3.08
C GLU A 35 4.82 11.20 -3.03
N SER A 36 4.47 10.22 -3.87
CA SER A 36 3.11 9.69 -4.00
C SER A 36 3.12 8.21 -4.39
N LEU A 37 1.96 7.56 -4.26
CA LEU A 37 1.70 6.22 -4.80
C LEU A 37 2.03 6.16 -6.30
N THR A 38 1.57 7.13 -7.08
CA THR A 38 1.76 7.18 -8.53
C THR A 38 3.24 7.27 -8.92
N SER A 39 4.03 8.06 -8.21
CA SER A 39 5.48 8.14 -8.41
C SER A 39 6.17 6.78 -8.19
N SER A 40 5.75 6.03 -7.16
CA SER A 40 6.28 4.68 -6.95
C SER A 40 5.83 3.69 -8.02
N ILE A 41 4.60 3.79 -8.50
CA ILE A 41 4.10 2.94 -9.59
C ILE A 41 4.90 3.22 -10.85
N ASP A 42 5.07 4.49 -11.23
CA ASP A 42 5.85 4.90 -12.42
C ASP A 42 7.26 4.32 -12.41
N TYR A 43 7.94 4.37 -11.26
CA TYR A 43 9.26 3.78 -11.09
C TYR A 43 9.29 2.28 -11.39
N TRP A 44 8.29 1.54 -10.90
CA TRP A 44 8.22 0.09 -11.03
C TRP A 44 7.71 -0.37 -12.39
N SER A 45 6.77 0.37 -12.99
CA SER A 45 6.30 0.14 -14.36
C SER A 45 7.45 0.28 -15.36
N GLN A 46 8.35 1.26 -15.20
CA GLN A 46 9.55 1.42 -16.05
C GLN A 46 10.54 0.25 -15.99
N ARG A 47 10.38 -0.65 -15.02
CA ARG A 47 11.25 -1.81 -14.78
C ARG A 47 10.54 -3.13 -15.06
N ASP A 48 9.35 -3.08 -15.64
CA ASP A 48 8.50 -4.25 -15.90
C ASP A 48 8.31 -5.12 -14.64
N ALA A 49 8.20 -4.48 -13.47
CA ALA A 49 8.05 -5.20 -12.22
C ALA A 49 6.62 -5.74 -12.05
N SER A 50 6.52 -6.91 -11.42
CA SER A 50 5.25 -7.58 -11.18
C SER A 50 5.26 -8.26 -9.81
N PHE A 51 4.64 -7.62 -8.81
CA PHE A 51 4.61 -8.05 -7.42
C PHE A 51 3.55 -9.13 -7.16
N ASP A 52 3.82 -10.01 -6.20
CA ASP A 52 2.94 -11.14 -5.86
C ASP A 52 1.73 -10.76 -4.98
N CYS A 53 1.87 -9.73 -4.15
CA CYS A 53 0.82 -9.25 -3.27
C CYS A 53 1.05 -7.78 -2.89
N PHE A 54 -0.02 -7.09 -2.53
CA PHE A 54 0.02 -5.72 -2.04
C PHE A 54 -0.48 -5.67 -0.60
N ILE A 55 0.25 -4.97 0.27
CA ILE A 55 -0.17 -4.67 1.63
C ILE A 55 -0.07 -3.17 1.81
N GLY A 56 -1.18 -2.52 2.16
CA GLY A 56 -1.24 -1.07 2.31
C GLY A 56 -1.96 -0.65 3.58
N THR A 57 -1.55 0.48 4.12
CA THR A 57 -2.29 1.20 5.15
C THR A 57 -2.73 2.54 4.57
N GLU A 58 -3.95 2.97 4.87
CA GLU A 58 -4.46 4.30 4.46
C GLU A 58 -4.47 4.50 2.93
N LEU A 59 -4.54 3.41 2.14
CA LEU A 59 -4.50 3.48 0.68
C LEU A 59 -5.74 4.21 0.17
N LEU A 60 -6.92 3.78 0.64
CA LEU A 60 -8.21 4.35 0.24
C LEU A 60 -8.40 5.75 0.83
N ALA A 61 -7.86 6.00 2.02
CA ALA A 61 -7.99 7.29 2.69
C ALA A 61 -7.15 8.42 2.05
N THR A 62 -6.07 8.08 1.34
CA THR A 62 -5.07 9.07 0.87
C THR A 62 -4.91 9.14 -0.64
N ASN A 63 -5.59 8.28 -1.40
CA ASN A 63 -5.47 8.22 -2.86
C ASN A 63 -6.84 8.19 -3.54
N ASP A 64 -6.91 8.71 -4.76
CA ASP A 64 -8.11 8.60 -5.59
C ASP A 64 -8.19 7.24 -6.32
N ASP A 65 -9.40 6.93 -6.82
CA ASP A 65 -9.68 5.68 -7.53
C ASP A 65 -8.74 5.45 -8.73
N GLU A 66 -8.34 6.51 -9.43
CA GLU A 66 -7.47 6.40 -10.61
C GLU A 66 -6.04 5.99 -10.19
N ALA A 67 -5.50 6.59 -9.14
CA ALA A 67 -4.21 6.20 -8.58
C ALA A 67 -4.22 4.75 -8.07
N ILE A 68 -5.31 4.32 -7.42
CA ILE A 68 -5.48 2.95 -6.90
C ILE A 68 -5.53 1.93 -8.03
N LYS A 69 -6.31 2.19 -9.09
CA LYS A 69 -6.41 1.30 -10.26
C LYS A 69 -5.05 1.05 -10.89
N ARG A 70 -4.17 2.06 -10.91
CA ARG A 70 -2.83 1.95 -11.50
C ARG A 70 -1.93 0.95 -10.79
N ILE A 71 -2.21 0.57 -9.53
CA ILE A 71 -1.41 -0.45 -8.82
C ILE A 71 -1.40 -1.76 -9.62
N THR A 72 -2.51 -2.13 -10.27
CA THR A 72 -2.62 -3.35 -11.09
C THR A 72 -1.53 -3.50 -12.14
N THR A 73 -1.01 -2.38 -12.66
CA THR A 73 0.02 -2.37 -13.70
C THR A 73 1.36 -2.94 -13.24
N ILE A 74 1.59 -2.99 -11.93
CA ILE A 74 2.80 -3.55 -11.32
C ILE A 74 2.52 -4.82 -10.51
N MET A 75 1.33 -5.41 -10.63
CA MET A 75 0.95 -6.64 -9.94
C MET A 75 0.92 -7.83 -10.88
N LYS A 76 1.15 -9.03 -10.36
CA LYS A 76 0.86 -10.27 -11.09
C LYS A 76 -0.66 -10.45 -11.24
N PRO A 77 -1.12 -11.18 -12.26
CA PRO A 77 -2.50 -11.64 -12.32
C PRO A 77 -2.90 -12.32 -11.00
N GLU A 78 -4.12 -12.04 -10.53
CA GLU A 78 -4.70 -12.59 -9.30
C GLU A 78 -3.99 -12.23 -7.98
N ALA A 79 -3.02 -11.31 -8.01
CA ALA A 79 -2.33 -10.83 -6.81
C ALA A 79 -3.34 -10.40 -5.75
N LYS A 80 -3.06 -10.77 -4.50
CA LYS A 80 -3.93 -10.46 -3.36
C LYS A 80 -3.54 -9.14 -2.74
N PHE A 81 -4.56 -8.42 -2.31
CA PHE A 81 -4.41 -7.15 -1.62
C PHE A 81 -4.92 -7.26 -0.19
N VAL A 82 -4.16 -6.73 0.76
CA VAL A 82 -4.56 -6.62 2.16
C VAL A 82 -4.44 -5.17 2.57
N LEU A 83 -5.57 -4.55 2.91
CA LEU A 83 -5.64 -3.13 3.24
C LEU A 83 -6.06 -2.94 4.70
N LEU A 84 -5.41 -2.00 5.37
CA LEU A 84 -5.81 -1.52 6.68
C LEU A 84 -6.21 -0.05 6.55
N GLU A 85 -7.50 0.24 6.70
CA GLU A 85 -8.04 1.57 6.40
C GLU A 85 -8.64 2.23 7.65
N PRO A 86 -8.30 3.51 7.90
CA PRO A 86 -9.00 4.30 8.90
C PRO A 86 -10.38 4.68 8.36
N VAL A 87 -11.44 4.47 9.16
CA VAL A 87 -12.80 4.85 8.79
C VAL A 87 -13.55 5.49 9.96
N ASP A 88 -14.29 6.56 9.66
CA ASP A 88 -15.18 7.21 10.62
C ASP A 88 -16.38 6.31 10.96
N SER A 89 -16.85 5.54 9.99
CA SER A 89 -17.89 4.53 10.20
C SER A 89 -17.73 3.39 9.19
N ILE A 90 -18.16 2.20 9.58
CA ILE A 90 -18.05 1.02 8.72
C ILE A 90 -19.21 1.05 7.70
N ASP A 91 -18.92 1.50 6.48
CA ASP A 91 -19.80 1.42 5.31
C ASP A 91 -19.25 0.43 4.27
N GLU A 92 -19.42 -0.86 4.55
CA GLU A 92 -18.92 -1.92 3.67
C GLU A 92 -19.41 -1.81 2.20
N PRO A 93 -20.69 -1.47 1.91
CA PRO A 93 -21.16 -1.30 0.54
C PRO A 93 -20.40 -0.23 -0.26
N SER A 94 -20.04 0.90 0.35
CA SER A 94 -19.28 1.96 -0.34
C SER A 94 -17.81 1.58 -0.51
N ILE A 95 -17.22 0.93 0.50
CA ILE A 95 -15.85 0.40 0.44
C ILE A 95 -15.69 -0.65 -0.68
N ARG A 96 -16.69 -1.51 -0.88
CA ARG A 96 -16.69 -2.49 -1.98
C ARG A 96 -16.82 -1.84 -3.36
N ARG A 97 -17.48 -0.69 -3.47
CA ARG A 97 -17.73 0.03 -4.73
C ARG A 97 -16.59 0.96 -5.15
N ALA A 98 -15.70 1.37 -4.23
CA ALA A 98 -14.61 2.32 -4.46
C ALA A 98 -13.46 1.76 -5.35
N GLY A 99 -13.80 1.13 -6.47
CA GLY A 99 -12.86 0.93 -7.58
C GLY A 99 -12.21 -0.45 -7.68
N LEU A 100 -12.76 -1.48 -7.04
CA LEU A 100 -12.03 -2.72 -6.76
C LEU A 100 -12.76 -4.02 -7.13
N GLU A 101 -13.84 -3.95 -7.92
CA GLU A 101 -14.71 -5.11 -8.25
C GLU A 101 -13.96 -6.30 -8.89
N ASP A 102 -12.83 -6.06 -9.57
CA ASP A 102 -12.03 -7.08 -10.26
C ASP A 102 -10.80 -7.59 -9.48
N MET A 103 -10.55 -7.07 -8.27
CA MET A 103 -9.39 -7.44 -7.46
C MET A 103 -9.83 -8.08 -6.13
N LEU A 104 -9.06 -9.07 -5.66
CA LEU A 104 -9.43 -9.83 -4.47
C LEU A 104 -8.76 -9.23 -3.22
N PHE A 105 -9.56 -8.54 -2.38
CA PHE A 105 -9.09 -7.85 -1.18
C PHE A 105 -9.49 -8.54 0.12
N ILE A 106 -8.63 -8.39 1.12
CA ILE A 106 -9.01 -8.46 2.53
C ILE A 106 -8.86 -7.04 3.09
N ILE A 107 -9.97 -6.41 3.46
CA ILE A 107 -9.97 -5.08 4.07
C ILE A 107 -10.19 -5.25 5.57
N ILE A 108 -9.28 -4.69 6.35
CA ILE A 108 -9.38 -4.59 7.81
C ILE A 108 -9.69 -3.12 8.11
N LEU A 109 -10.80 -2.87 8.80
CA LEU A 109 -11.25 -1.53 9.13
C LEU A 109 -10.94 -1.23 10.60
N ILE A 110 -10.27 -0.10 10.85
CA ILE A 110 -10.08 0.41 12.21
C ILE A 110 -10.93 1.67 12.35
N HIS A 111 -11.90 1.59 13.26
CA HIS A 111 -12.60 2.77 13.73
C HIS A 111 -11.69 3.53 14.71
N SER A 112 -11.29 4.74 14.34
CA SER A 112 -10.62 5.64 15.28
C SER A 112 -11.65 6.16 16.27
N ASN A 113 -11.67 5.62 17.48
CA ASN A 113 -12.29 6.32 18.60
C ASN A 113 -11.46 7.56 18.87
N VAL A 114 -11.88 8.71 18.33
CA VAL A 114 -11.41 10.00 18.83
C VAL A 114 -11.96 10.13 20.24
N THR A 115 -11.16 9.77 21.24
CA THR A 115 -11.35 10.29 22.59
C THR A 115 -10.69 11.66 22.62
N ASP A 116 -11.51 12.68 22.87
CA ASP A 116 -11.16 14.10 22.99
C ASP A 116 -9.83 14.38 23.71
#